data_AF-A0A383C969-F1
#
_entry.id   AF-A0A383C969-F1
#
_cell.length_a   1.000
_cell.length_b   1.000
_cell.length_c   1.000
_cell.angle_alpha   90.00
_cell.angle_beta   90.00
_cell.angle_gamma   90.00
#
_symmetry.space_group_name_H-M   'P 1'
#
loop_
_entity.id
_entity.type
_entity.pdbx_description
1 polymer ?
#
loop_
_entity_poly.entity_id
_entity_poly.type
_entity_poly.pdbx_seq_one_letter_code
_entity_poly.pdbx_strand_id
1 'polypeptide(L)'
;MDPDLLHAYGWRGGARPDDGCLGRIVRVDRGECDLVTDDGHLRVLSDSLRSQDLVAPATGDWVVVVDDPELGPLISRVLERANTVSRRDPSEAVVEQVLVANVDLVLIVHGLDRPLPPGRL
;
A
#
# COMPACT_ATOMS: atom_id res chain seq x y z
N MET A 1 18.33 6.01 9.57
CA MET A 1 17.44 5.43 10.60
C MET A 1 16.90 6.48 11.55
N ASP A 2 15.74 7.02 11.19
CA ASP A 2 14.87 7.74 12.10
C ASP A 2 13.74 6.79 12.53
N PRO A 3 13.82 6.17 13.71
CA PRO A 3 12.84 5.17 14.16
C PRO A 3 11.42 5.77 14.33
N ASP A 4 11.29 7.10 14.41
CA ASP A 4 10.01 7.78 14.54
C ASP A 4 9.31 7.95 13.18
N LEU A 5 10.03 7.81 12.07
CA LEU A 5 9.48 8.01 10.74
C LEU A 5 8.35 7.02 10.47
N LEU A 6 8.58 5.71 10.63
CA LEU A 6 7.53 4.72 10.42
C LEU A 6 6.34 4.89 11.38
N HIS A 7 6.59 5.37 12.60
CA HIS A 7 5.53 5.66 13.57
C HIS A 7 4.65 6.83 13.13
N ALA A 8 5.26 7.91 12.59
CA ALA A 8 4.53 9.03 11.98
C ALA A 8 3.66 8.58 10.79
N TYR A 9 4.12 7.55 10.07
CA TYR A 9 3.36 6.85 9.04
C TYR A 9 2.50 5.71 9.59
N GLY A 10 2.16 5.68 10.88
CA GLY A 10 1.15 4.80 11.45
C GLY A 10 1.60 3.38 11.80
N TRP A 11 2.91 3.10 11.85
CA TRP A 11 3.40 1.83 12.42
C TRP A 11 3.14 1.82 13.92
N ARG A 12 2.26 0.94 14.39
CA ARG A 12 1.90 0.83 15.81
C ARG A 12 2.68 -0.25 16.57
N GLY A 13 3.71 -0.82 15.94
CA GLY A 13 4.49 -1.93 16.49
C GLY A 13 4.05 -3.29 15.93
N GLY A 14 4.93 -4.28 16.11
CA GLY A 14 4.82 -5.61 15.52
C GLY A 14 6.21 -6.21 15.33
N ALA A 15 6.30 -7.49 15.00
CA ALA A 15 7.57 -8.10 14.64
C ALA A 15 8.13 -7.41 13.38
N ARG A 16 9.33 -6.85 13.48
CA ARG A 16 10.04 -6.40 12.29
C ARG A 16 10.48 -7.63 11.50
N PRO A 17 10.45 -7.58 10.15
CA PRO A 17 10.99 -8.65 9.33
C PRO A 17 12.47 -8.85 9.66
N ASP A 18 12.91 -10.11 9.71
CA ASP A 18 14.32 -10.50 9.82
C ASP A 18 14.98 -10.67 8.45
N ASP A 19 14.18 -10.79 7.39
CA ASP A 19 14.57 -11.10 6.02
C ASP A 19 14.49 -9.91 5.05
N GLY A 20 14.31 -8.68 5.56
CA GLY A 20 14.24 -7.49 4.72
C GLY A 20 13.94 -6.20 5.46
N CYS A 21 13.76 -5.12 4.69
CA CYS A 21 13.42 -3.81 5.21
C CYS A 21 11.90 -3.63 5.24
N LEU A 22 11.37 -3.10 6.35
CA LEU A 22 9.96 -2.74 6.47
C LEU A 22 9.71 -1.39 5.77
N GLY A 23 8.63 -1.32 4.98
CA GLY A 23 8.18 -0.06 4.40
C GLY A 23 6.67 0.07 4.34
N ARG A 24 6.18 1.32 4.34
CA ARG A 24 4.78 1.65 4.04
C ARG A 24 4.68 2.19 2.62
N ILE A 25 3.78 1.63 1.83
CA ILE A 25 3.49 2.15 0.49
C ILE A 25 2.75 3.49 0.62
N VAL A 26 3.34 4.55 0.07
CA VAL A 26 2.71 5.88 -0.01
C VAL A 26 2.16 6.18 -1.39
N ARG A 27 2.63 5.45 -2.42
CA ARG A 27 2.13 5.54 -3.79
C ARG A 27 2.31 4.22 -4.53
N VAL A 28 1.31 3.85 -5.31
CA VAL A 28 1.37 2.73 -6.25
C VAL A 28 1.32 3.28 -7.67
N ASP A 29 2.31 2.90 -8.50
CA ASP A 29 2.31 3.10 -9.95
C ASP A 29 2.31 1.72 -10.65
N ARG A 30 2.24 1.71 -11.98
CA ARG A 30 2.22 0.45 -12.74
C ARG A 30 3.59 -0.24 -12.71
N GLY A 31 3.73 -1.27 -11.88
CA GLY A 31 4.94 -2.09 -11.76
C GLY A 31 5.97 -1.59 -10.74
N GLU A 32 5.68 -0.46 -10.07
CA GLU A 32 6.57 0.18 -9.10
C GLU A 32 5.77 0.81 -7.96
N CYS A 33 6.40 0.99 -6.81
CA CYS A 33 5.80 1.65 -5.65
C CYS A 33 6.80 2.61 -5.00
N ASP A 34 6.29 3.72 -4.45
CA ASP A 34 7.04 4.56 -3.52
C ASP A 34 6.71 4.17 -2.09
N LEU A 35 7.76 3.92 -1.32
CA LEU A 35 7.68 3.49 0.07
C LEU A 35 8.31 4.53 0.97
N VAL A 36 7.88 4.51 2.22
CA VAL A 36 8.60 5.11 3.34
C VAL A 36 9.14 3.98 4.21
N THR A 37 10.46 3.96 4.45
CA THR A 37 11.20 3.01 5.29
C THR A 37 11.87 3.74 6.45
N ASP A 38 12.52 3.05 7.38
CA ASP A 38 13.31 3.70 8.47
C ASP A 38 14.45 4.62 7.94
N ASP A 39 14.86 4.45 6.68
CA ASP A 39 15.90 5.26 6.02
C ASP A 39 15.33 6.32 5.07
N GLY A 40 14.00 6.48 5.01
CA GLY A 40 13.32 7.51 4.23
C GLY A 40 12.56 6.94 3.02
N HIS A 41 12.51 7.73 1.95
CA HIS A 41 11.76 7.34 0.74
C HIS A 41 12.55 6.35 -0.12
N LEU A 42 11.88 5.29 -0.58
CA LEU A 42 12.46 4.27 -1.44
C LEU A 42 11.51 3.93 -2.61
N ARG A 43 12.03 3.96 -3.83
CA ARG A 43 11.34 3.45 -5.03
C ARG A 43 11.68 1.98 -5.20
N VAL A 44 10.67 1.13 -5.32
CA VAL A 44 10.87 -0.32 -5.46
C VAL A 44 10.05 -0.89 -6.62
N LEU A 45 10.53 -1.99 -7.18
CA LEU A 45 9.77 -2.77 -8.15
C LEU A 45 8.66 -3.56 -7.44
N SER A 46 7.52 -3.67 -8.11
CA SER A 46 6.38 -4.49 -7.69
C SER A 46 6.08 -5.52 -8.76
N ASP A 47 6.36 -6.79 -8.47
CA ASP A 47 6.15 -7.90 -9.41
C ASP A 47 4.68 -8.39 -9.47
N SER A 48 3.74 -7.62 -8.92
CA SER A 48 2.29 -7.90 -8.93
C SER A 48 1.68 -8.01 -10.33
N LEU A 49 2.40 -7.58 -11.37
CA LEU A 49 2.01 -7.78 -12.76
C LEU A 49 2.41 -9.16 -13.32
N ARG A 50 3.36 -9.85 -12.70
CA ARG A 50 3.86 -11.16 -13.15
C ARG A 50 3.42 -12.31 -12.25
N SER A 51 3.26 -12.07 -10.95
CA SER A 51 2.83 -13.09 -10.00
C SER A 51 1.33 -12.97 -9.70
N GLN A 52 0.53 -13.89 -10.23
CA GLN A 52 -0.90 -14.00 -9.93
C GLN A 52 -1.17 -14.50 -8.50
N ASP A 53 -0.15 -15.04 -7.83
CA ASP A 53 -0.23 -15.62 -6.49
C ASP A 53 0.11 -14.62 -5.37
N LEU A 54 0.68 -13.45 -5.71
CA LEU A 54 0.98 -12.40 -4.74
C LEU A 54 -0.20 -11.44 -4.60
N VAL A 55 -0.57 -11.14 -3.35
CA VAL A 55 -1.54 -10.08 -3.04
C VAL A 55 -1.09 -8.78 -3.68
N ALA A 56 -1.91 -8.21 -4.57
CA ALA A 56 -1.59 -6.97 -5.24
C ALA A 56 -1.41 -5.83 -4.22
N PRO A 57 -0.27 -5.11 -4.23
CA PRO A 57 -0.02 -4.02 -3.30
C PRO A 57 -0.96 -2.84 -3.55
N ALA A 58 -1.38 -2.21 -2.47
CA ALA A 58 -2.20 -1.03 -2.44
C ALA A 58 -1.54 0.06 -1.60
N THR A 59 -1.91 1.31 -1.84
CA THR A 59 -1.48 2.42 -0.99
C THR A 59 -1.86 2.14 0.46
N GLY A 60 -0.93 2.41 1.39
CA GLY A 60 -1.10 2.17 2.82
C GLY A 60 -0.74 0.75 3.26
N ASP A 61 -0.42 -0.17 2.35
CA ASP A 61 0.13 -1.47 2.73
C ASP A 61 1.48 -1.33 3.44
N TRP A 62 1.67 -2.22 4.42
CA TRP A 62 2.98 -2.51 4.98
C TRP A 62 3.59 -3.66 4.20
N VAL A 63 4.85 -3.53 3.81
CA VAL A 63 5.53 -4.49 2.96
C VAL A 63 6.94 -4.77 3.47
N VAL A 64 7.45 -5.93 3.07
CA VAL A 64 8.87 -6.26 3.20
C VAL A 64 9.55 -6.08 1.87
N VAL A 65 10.66 -5.34 1.88
CA VAL A 65 11.50 -5.07 0.73
C VAL A 65 12.79 -5.85 0.89
N VAL A 66 13.22 -6.48 -0.19
CA VAL A 66 14.52 -7.16 -0.29
C VAL A 66 15.31 -6.58 -1.46
N ASP A 67 16.62 -6.59 -1.34
CA ASP A 67 17.51 -6.23 -2.46
C ASP A 67 17.76 -7.47 -3.30
N ASP A 68 17.21 -7.48 -4.51
CA ASP A 68 17.50 -8.50 -5.51
C ASP A 68 18.79 -8.15 -6.28
N PRO A 69 19.69 -9.12 -6.53
CA PRO A 69 20.96 -8.86 -7.22
C PRO A 69 20.82 -8.35 -8.65
N GLU A 70 19.74 -8.70 -9.36
CA GLU A 70 19.53 -8.34 -10.76
C GLU A 70 18.56 -7.16 -10.92
N LEU A 71 17.51 -7.14 -10.10
CA LEU A 71 16.41 -6.18 -10.21
C LEU A 71 16.55 -4.98 -9.26
N GLY A 72 17.39 -5.09 -8.24
CA GLY A 72 17.48 -4.11 -7.16
C GLY A 72 16.33 -4.28 -6.15
N PRO A 73 15.93 -3.22 -5.44
CA PRO A 73 14.95 -3.33 -4.36
C PRO A 73 13.56 -3.68 -4.90
N LEU A 74 12.96 -4.75 -4.36
CA LEU A 74 11.63 -5.21 -4.74
C LEU A 74 10.78 -5.61 -3.53
N ILE A 75 9.46 -5.51 -3.69
CA ILE A 75 8.50 -5.99 -2.69
C ILE A 75 8.50 -7.51 -2.67
N SER A 76 8.96 -8.11 -1.58
CA SER A 76 8.93 -9.57 -1.41
C SER A 76 7.57 -10.07 -0.93
N ARG A 77 6.91 -9.31 -0.04
CA ARG A 77 5.55 -9.61 0.44
C ARG A 77 4.83 -8.39 0.98
N VAL A 78 3.50 -8.45 0.90
CA VAL A 78 2.57 -7.57 1.60
C VAL A 78 2.23 -8.20 2.95
N LEU A 79 2.33 -7.43 4.04
CA LEU A 79 1.94 -7.88 5.38
C LEU A 79 0.42 -7.90 5.53
N GLU A 80 -0.07 -8.60 6.56
CA GLU A 80 -1.50 -8.69 6.82
C GLU A 80 -2.14 -7.31 6.98
N ARG A 81 -3.25 -7.09 6.27
CA ARG A 81 -3.99 -5.83 6.28
C ARG A 81 -4.94 -5.81 7.47
N ALA A 82 -4.87 -4.76 8.28
CA ALA A 82 -5.82 -4.55 9.36
C ALA A 82 -7.22 -4.17 8.84
N ASN A 83 -7.28 -3.45 7.71
CA ASN A 83 -8.50 -3.08 7.01
C ASN A 83 -8.22 -2.73 5.55
N THR A 84 -9.28 -2.67 4.75
CA THR A 84 -9.24 -2.28 3.33
C THR A 84 -10.43 -1.41 2.95
N VAL A 85 -10.22 -0.54 1.97
CA VAL A 85 -11.30 0.04 1.15
C VAL A 85 -11.17 -0.55 -0.24
N SER A 86 -12.17 -1.30 -0.66
CA SER A 86 -12.22 -1.97 -1.97
C SER A 86 -13.35 -1.46 -2.83
N ARG A 87 -13.21 -1.65 -4.14
CA ARG A 87 -14.26 -1.43 -5.13
C ARG A 87 -14.53 -2.75 -5.84
N ARG A 88 -15.82 -3.04 -6.05
CA ARG A 88 -16.25 -4.18 -6.87
C ARG A 88 -15.89 -3.89 -8.34
N ASP A 89 -15.13 -4.81 -8.95
CA ASP A 89 -14.93 -4.81 -10.40
C ASP A 89 -16.26 -5.17 -11.10
N PRO A 90 -16.69 -4.41 -12.13
CA PRO A 90 -17.93 -4.69 -12.86
C PRO A 90 -17.86 -5.90 -13.80
N SER A 91 -16.68 -6.49 -14.02
CA SER A 91 -16.53 -7.73 -14.80
C SER A 91 -16.75 -8.97 -13.92
N GLU A 92 -17.22 -10.09 -14.52
CA GLU A 92 -17.64 -11.32 -13.82
C GLU A 92 -16.55 -12.03 -12.97
N ALA A 93 -15.33 -11.51 -12.92
CA ALA A 93 -14.32 -11.97 -11.99
C ALA A 93 -14.52 -11.28 -10.64
N VAL A 94 -14.96 -12.05 -9.64
CA VAL A 94 -15.11 -11.65 -8.23
C VAL A 94 -13.72 -11.38 -7.62
N VAL A 95 -13.04 -10.34 -8.09
CA VAL A 95 -11.79 -9.85 -7.53
C VAL A 95 -12.07 -8.45 -7.03
N GLU A 96 -12.13 -8.30 -5.71
CA GLU A 96 -12.24 -6.98 -5.10
C GLU A 96 -10.96 -6.19 -5.37
N GLN A 97 -11.09 -5.05 -6.04
CA GLN A 97 -9.96 -4.15 -6.25
C GLN A 97 -9.74 -3.33 -4.98
N VAL A 98 -8.69 -3.63 -4.22
CA VAL A 98 -8.30 -2.83 -3.06
C VAL A 98 -7.70 -1.50 -3.53
N LEU A 99 -8.31 -0.39 -3.09
CA LEU A 99 -7.88 0.97 -3.42
C LEU A 99 -6.86 1.50 -2.41
N VAL A 100 -7.07 1.19 -1.13
CA VAL A 100 -6.21 1.58 0.00
C VAL A 100 -6.37 0.58 1.14
N ALA A 101 -5.32 0.40 1.94
CA ALA A 101 -5.29 -0.47 3.11
C ALA A 101 -4.72 0.25 4.36
N ASN A 102 -5.00 -0.31 5.53
CA ASN A 102 -4.47 0.15 6.83
C ASN A 102 -4.73 1.64 7.11
N VAL A 103 -5.96 2.08 6.87
CA VAL A 103 -6.41 3.45 7.12
C VAL A 103 -7.27 3.51 8.38
N ASP A 104 -7.06 4.52 9.21
CA ASP A 104 -7.88 4.77 10.41
C ASP A 104 -9.08 5.69 10.11
N LEU A 105 -8.96 6.54 9.06
CA LEU A 105 -9.93 7.57 8.74
C LEU A 105 -10.09 7.69 7.22
N VAL A 106 -11.36 7.75 6.79
CA VAL A 106 -11.75 8.10 5.43
C VAL A 106 -12.51 9.41 5.47
N LEU A 107 -11.99 10.42 4.77
CA LEU A 107 -12.61 11.74 4.67
C LEU A 107 -13.38 11.83 3.36
N ILE A 108 -14.68 12.09 3.46
CA ILE A 108 -15.53 12.38 2.29
C ILE A 108 -15.59 13.90 2.14
N VAL A 109 -15.10 14.42 1.02
CA VAL A 109 -15.00 15.87 0.75
C VAL A 109 -15.85 16.24 -0.46
N HIS A 110 -16.72 17.24 -0.30
CA HIS A 110 -17.58 17.76 -1.37
C HIS A 110 -17.45 19.28 -1.48
N GLY A 111 -17.40 19.79 -2.72
CA GLY A 111 -17.31 21.22 -3.01
C GLY A 111 -18.66 21.92 -2.85
N LEU A 112 -18.68 23.09 -2.23
CA LEU A 112 -19.92 23.86 -2.00
C LEU A 112 -20.45 24.58 -3.25
N ASP A 113 -19.70 24.56 -4.35
CA ASP A 113 -20.06 25.20 -5.62
C ASP A 113 -21.17 24.46 -6.39
N ARG A 114 -21.60 23.28 -5.90
CA ARG A 114 -22.58 22.42 -6.60
C ARG A 114 -23.54 21.77 -5.59
N PRO A 115 -24.82 21.54 -5.98
CA PRO A 115 -25.76 20.76 -5.17
C PRO A 115 -25.16 19.40 -4.82
N LEU A 116 -25.38 18.96 -3.58
CA LEU A 116 -24.92 17.66 -3.12
C LEU A 116 -25.81 16.56 -3.71
N PRO A 117 -25.29 15.65 -4.55
CA PRO A 117 -26.05 14.49 -5.02
C PRO A 117 -26.08 13.41 -3.93
N PRO A 118 -27.24 13.13 -3.28
CA PRO A 118 -27.30 12.28 -2.08
C PRO A 118 -26.83 10.84 -2.29
N GLY A 119 -26.82 10.34 -3.53
CA GLY A 119 -26.38 8.99 -3.88
C GLY A 119 -24.93 8.87 -4.35
N ARG A 120 -24.09 9.89 -4.15
CA ARG A 120 -22.66 9.88 -4.57
C ARG A 120 -21.69 10.19 -3.42
N LEU A 121 -22.17 10.19 -2.18
CA LEU A 121 -21.35 10.18 -0.98
C LEU A 121 -21.42 8.80 -0.33
#